data_AF-A0A3D3V159-F1
#
_entry.id   AF-A0A3D3V159-F1
#
_cell.length_a   1.000
_cell.length_b   1.000
_cell.length_c   1.000
_cell.angle_alpha   90.00
_cell.angle_beta   90.00
_cell.angle_gamma   90.00
#
_symmetry.space_group_name_H-M   'P 1'
#
loop_
_entity.id
_entity.type
_entity.pdbx_description
1 polymer ?
#
loop_
_entity_poly.entity_id
_entity_poly.type
_entity_poly.pdbx_seq_one_letter_code
_entity_poly.pdbx_strand_id
1 'polypeptide(L)'
;MEGGYLAGLIDEQISLFARIVSVVDIYDALISNRSYKPSWTPYKAMTEVIKLASLDKLDSKVVQALVSVLGLYPIGTTVVLNDGRKGVVVGVNRKNPLRPILRIESGETIDLLGEKGLRVVSVIE
;
A
#
# COMPACT_ATOMS: atom_id res chain seq x y z
N MET A 1 -24.32 -1.52 25.70
CA MET A 1 -24.13 -0.79 24.43
C MET A 1 -22.67 -0.40 24.40
N GLU A 2 -21.75 -0.85 23.55
CA GLU A 2 -21.64 -1.78 22.41
C GLU A 2 -20.24 -2.43 22.63
N GLY A 3 -20.00 -3.74 22.55
CA GLY A 3 -20.21 -4.57 21.37
C GLY A 3 -18.89 -4.78 20.61
N GLY A 4 -17.86 -5.36 21.24
CA GLY A 4 -16.63 -5.79 20.59
C GLY A 4 -16.08 -7.03 21.29
N TYR A 5 -16.60 -8.21 20.90
CA TYR A 5 -16.18 -9.49 21.47
C TYR A 5 -14.82 -9.87 20.91
N LEU A 6 -13.77 -9.57 21.66
CA LEU A 6 -12.55 -10.35 21.89
C LEU A 6 -11.80 -9.62 23.01
N ALA A 7 -12.35 -9.76 24.22
CA ALA A 7 -11.72 -9.28 25.44
C ALA A 7 -10.38 -10.00 25.63
N GLY A 8 -9.29 -9.23 25.71
CA GLY A 8 -8.15 -9.57 26.54
C GLY A 8 -7.11 -10.54 25.97
N LEU A 9 -6.89 -10.59 24.66
CA LEU A 9 -5.70 -11.27 24.14
C LEU A 9 -4.54 -10.28 24.11
N ILE A 10 -3.74 -10.37 25.17
CA ILE A 10 -2.38 -9.84 25.30
C ILE A 10 -1.62 -10.18 24.00
N ASP A 11 -0.86 -9.22 23.46
CA ASP A 11 -0.25 -9.16 22.12
C ASP A 11 0.41 -10.45 21.54
N GLU A 12 0.65 -11.46 22.36
CA GLU A 12 1.28 -12.72 21.99
C GLU A 12 0.30 -13.87 21.67
N GLN A 13 -1.01 -13.72 21.94
CA GLN A 13 -2.01 -14.79 21.70
C GLN A 13 -2.80 -14.65 20.40
N ILE A 14 -2.69 -13.51 19.70
CA ILE A 14 -3.30 -13.38 18.38
C ILE A 14 -2.44 -14.18 17.41
N SER A 15 -2.98 -15.30 16.91
CA SER A 15 -2.31 -16.12 15.89
C SER A 15 -1.83 -15.25 14.72
N LEU A 16 -0.66 -15.58 14.15
CA LEU A 16 -0.14 -14.92 12.95
C LEU A 16 -1.21 -14.83 11.85
N PHE A 17 -2.05 -15.86 11.70
CA PHE A 17 -3.15 -15.87 10.74
C PHE A 17 -4.19 -14.78 11.03
N ALA A 18 -4.56 -14.58 12.29
CA ALA A 18 -5.51 -13.53 12.65
C ALA A 18 -4.94 -12.13 12.35
N ARG A 19 -3.65 -11.90 12.61
CA ARG A 19 -2.98 -10.63 12.28
C ARG A 19 -2.92 -10.38 10.77
N ILE A 20 -2.65 -11.43 9.98
CA ILE A 20 -2.70 -11.38 8.50
C ILE A 20 -4.10 -11.02 8.02
N VAL A 21 -5.13 -11.74 8.51
CA VAL A 21 -6.52 -11.49 8.12
C VAL A 21 -6.95 -10.08 8.48
N SER A 22 -6.63 -9.58 9.68
CA SER A 22 -6.97 -8.21 10.08
C SER A 22 -6.38 -7.14 9.14
N VAL A 23 -5.12 -7.29 8.74
CA VAL A 23 -4.48 -6.33 7.82
C VAL A 23 -5.13 -6.38 6.43
N VAL A 24 -5.35 -7.59 5.89
CA VAL A 24 -5.91 -7.77 4.55
C VAL A 24 -7.38 -7.34 4.50
N ASP A 25 -8.17 -7.65 5.52
CA ASP A 25 -9.58 -7.26 5.61
C ASP A 25 -9.76 -5.74 5.62
N ILE A 26 -8.94 -5.03 6.41
CA ILE A 26 -8.95 -3.56 6.40
C ILE A 26 -8.54 -3.01 5.04
N TYR A 27 -7.45 -3.51 4.45
CA TYR A 27 -6.99 -3.05 3.14
C TYR A 27 -8.07 -3.24 2.07
N ASP A 28 -8.63 -4.46 1.99
CA ASP A 28 -9.68 -4.81 1.04
C ASP A 28 -10.93 -3.97 1.25
N ALA A 29 -11.37 -3.77 2.50
CA ALA A 29 -12.51 -2.92 2.81
C ALA A 29 -12.34 -1.46 2.33
N LEU A 30 -11.12 -0.91 2.38
CA LEU A 30 -10.82 0.46 1.93
C LEU A 30 -10.87 0.61 0.40
N ILE A 31 -10.42 -0.40 -0.34
CA ILE A 31 -10.44 -0.39 -1.82
C ILE A 31 -11.75 -0.96 -2.40
N SER A 32 -12.54 -1.67 -1.60
CA SER A 32 -13.82 -2.23 -2.03
C SER A 32 -14.83 -1.11 -2.32
N ASN A 33 -15.50 -1.22 -3.48
CA ASN A 33 -16.55 -0.29 -3.84
C ASN A 33 -17.84 -0.66 -3.09
N ARG A 34 -18.18 0.09 -2.04
CA ARG A 34 -19.45 -0.07 -1.32
C ARG A 34 -20.45 0.93 -1.91
N SER A 35 -21.71 0.52 -2.05
CA SER A 35 -22.79 1.24 -2.75
C SER A 35 -23.01 2.71 -2.36
N TYR A 36 -22.37 3.22 -1.30
CA TYR A 36 -22.52 4.57 -0.76
C TYR A 36 -21.21 5.28 -0.37
N LYS A 37 -20.03 4.73 -0.69
CA LYS A 37 -18.73 5.41 -0.48
C LYS A 37 -17.82 5.18 -1.70
N PRO A 38 -17.26 6.23 -2.30
CA PRO A 38 -16.23 6.04 -3.32
C PRO A 38 -15.06 5.26 -2.71
N SER A 39 -14.70 4.15 -3.35
CA SER A 39 -13.53 3.34 -2.98
C SER A 39 -12.29 4.21 -2.89
N TRP A 40 -11.44 3.96 -1.91
CA TRP A 40 -10.14 4.61 -1.85
C TRP A 40 -9.26 4.09 -2.98
N THR A 41 -8.34 4.94 -3.47
CA THR A 41 -7.30 4.47 -4.37
C THR A 41 -6.43 3.44 -3.63
N PRO A 42 -5.88 2.43 -4.34
CA PRO A 42 -4.98 1.45 -3.72
C PRO A 42 -3.81 2.08 -2.96
N TYR A 43 -3.28 3.20 -3.47
CA TYR A 43 -2.25 3.99 -2.79
C TYR A 43 -2.76 4.56 -1.45
N LYS A 44 -3.93 5.20 -1.44
CA LYS A 44 -4.52 5.77 -0.23
C LYS A 44 -4.85 4.70 0.82
N ALA A 45 -5.34 3.55 0.38
CA ALA A 45 -5.56 2.42 1.28
C ALA A 45 -4.24 1.91 1.88
N MET A 46 -3.19 1.80 1.06
CA MET A 46 -1.86 1.37 1.53
C MET A 46 -1.27 2.35 2.55
N THR A 47 -1.36 3.66 2.30
CA THR A 47 -0.84 4.67 3.23
C THR A 47 -1.58 4.65 4.56
N GLU A 48 -2.89 4.42 4.57
CA GLU A 48 -3.65 4.30 5.82
C GLU A 48 -3.30 3.02 6.59
N VAL A 49 -3.13 1.88 5.92
CA VAL A 49 -2.70 0.64 6.59
C VAL A 49 -1.30 0.82 7.22
N ILE A 50 -0.38 1.50 6.54
CA ILE A 50 0.94 1.85 7.09
C ILE A 50 0.81 2.79 8.30
N LYS A 51 -0.07 3.79 8.22
CA LYS A 51 -0.33 4.71 9.33
C LYS A 51 -0.93 3.96 10.54
N LEU A 52 -1.87 3.05 10.33
CA LEU A 52 -2.45 2.24 11.41
C LEU A 52 -1.39 1.37 12.08
N ALA A 53 -0.44 0.81 11.32
CA ALA A 53 0.71 0.09 11.88
C ALA A 53 1.60 1.01 12.74
N SER A 54 1.84 2.25 12.31
CA SER A 54 2.63 3.24 13.09
C SER A 54 1.95 3.70 14.39
N LEU A 55 0.64 3.45 14.52
CA LEU A 55 -0.16 3.74 15.70
C LEU A 55 -0.43 2.47 16.54
N ASP A 56 0.32 1.40 16.28
CA ASP A 56 0.18 0.09 16.93
C ASP A 56 -1.25 -0.50 16.84
N LYS A 57 -2.01 -0.13 15.80
CA LYS A 57 -3.35 -0.69 15.51
C LYS A 57 -3.29 -1.92 14.62
N LEU A 58 -2.18 -2.12 13.92
CA LEU A 58 -1.92 -3.26 13.05
C LEU A 58 -0.50 -3.78 13.26
N ASP A 59 -0.32 -5.09 13.08
CA ASP A 59 1.01 -5.71 13.16
C ASP A 59 1.93 -5.15 12.05
N SER A 60 2.96 -4.44 12.46
CA SER A 60 3.93 -3.80 11.56
C SER A 60 4.66 -4.79 10.65
N LYS A 61 4.94 -6.03 11.10
CA LYS A 61 5.59 -7.05 10.26
C LYS A 61 4.66 -7.55 9.17
N VAL A 62 3.38 -7.73 9.49
CA VAL A 62 2.36 -8.12 8.51
C VAL A 62 2.15 -7.00 7.48
N VAL A 63 2.06 -5.75 7.92
CA VAL A 63 1.94 -4.60 7.00
C VAL A 63 3.16 -4.49 6.10
N GLN A 64 4.38 -4.67 6.62
CA GLN A 64 5.59 -4.71 5.80
C GLN A 64 5.57 -5.84 4.76
N ALA A 65 5.06 -7.02 5.13
CA ALA A 65 4.88 -8.12 4.19
C ALA A 65 3.88 -7.77 3.09
N LEU A 66 2.75 -7.12 3.42
CA LEU A 66 1.78 -6.64 2.43
C LEU A 66 2.41 -5.65 1.45
N VAL A 67 3.16 -4.65 1.96
CA VAL A 67 3.89 -3.66 1.14
C VAL A 67 4.91 -4.34 0.23
N SER A 68 5.58 -5.41 0.68
CA SER A 68 6.56 -6.15 -0.13
C SER A 68 5.93 -6.85 -1.35
N VAL A 69 4.65 -7.19 -1.26
CA VAL A 69 3.89 -7.88 -2.32
C VAL A 69 3.19 -6.89 -3.24
N LEU A 70 2.46 -5.93 -2.67
CA LEU A 70 1.63 -4.99 -3.43
C LEU A 70 2.39 -3.73 -3.86
N GLY A 71 3.54 -3.44 -3.26
CA GLY A 71 4.27 -2.19 -3.46
C GLY A 71 3.73 -1.06 -2.58
N LEU A 72 4.59 -0.07 -2.27
CA LEU A 72 4.09 1.19 -1.68
C LEU A 72 3.21 1.93 -2.69
N TYR A 73 3.55 1.81 -3.97
CA TYR A 73 2.79 2.34 -5.08
C TYR A 73 2.20 1.14 -5.84
N PRO A 74 0.95 0.74 -5.56
CA PRO A 74 0.33 -0.37 -6.27
C PRO A 74 0.19 -0.09 -7.76
N ILE A 75 0.05 -1.15 -8.57
CA ILE A 75 -0.18 -1.03 -10.01
C ILE A 75 -1.40 -0.15 -10.28
N GLY A 76 -1.29 0.73 -11.28
CA GLY A 76 -2.30 1.74 -11.62
C GLY A 76 -2.15 3.07 -10.88
N THR A 77 -1.26 3.17 -9.88
CA THR A 77 -0.97 4.44 -9.21
C THR A 77 -0.30 5.41 -10.20
N THR A 78 -0.83 6.64 -10.30
CA THR A 78 -0.23 7.70 -11.12
C THR A 78 0.73 8.52 -10.25
N VAL A 79 1.97 8.68 -10.72
CA VAL A 79 3.05 9.33 -9.95
C VAL A 79 3.73 10.42 -10.76
N VAL A 80 4.31 11.38 -10.04
CA VAL A 80 5.21 12.40 -10.59
C VAL A 80 6.62 12.13 -10.10
N LEU A 81 7.58 12.13 -11.01
CA LEU A 81 9.00 11.97 -10.73
C LEU A 81 9.66 13.32 -10.39
N ASN A 82 10.85 13.26 -9.80
CA ASN A 82 11.63 14.44 -9.43
C ASN A 82 12.15 15.27 -10.60
N ASP A 83 12.08 14.76 -11.83
CA ASP A 83 12.38 15.49 -13.06
C ASP A 83 11.12 16.08 -13.72
N GLY A 84 9.96 15.96 -13.07
CA GLY A 84 8.68 16.46 -13.54
C GLY A 84 7.91 15.51 -14.46
N ARG A 85 8.49 14.37 -14.86
CA ARG A 85 7.78 13.39 -15.69
C ARG A 85 6.65 12.72 -14.90
N LYS A 86 5.57 12.43 -15.61
CA LYS A 86 4.41 11.70 -15.07
C LYS A 86 4.38 10.29 -15.64
N GLY A 87 3.95 9.33 -14.83
CA GLY A 87 3.81 7.96 -15.25
C GLY A 87 2.85 7.17 -14.39
N VAL A 88 2.47 6.00 -14.87
CA VAL A 88 1.61 5.05 -14.18
C VAL A 88 2.45 3.85 -13.76
N VAL A 89 2.27 3.38 -12.53
CA VAL A 89 2.90 2.14 -12.06
C VAL A 89 2.33 0.96 -12.83
N VAL A 90 3.21 0.22 -13.50
CA VAL A 90 2.88 -1.00 -14.26
C VAL A 90 3.52 -2.24 -13.66
N GLY A 91 4.42 -2.10 -12.69
CA GLY A 91 5.04 -3.22 -12.01
C GLY A 91 5.65 -2.84 -10.66
N VAL A 92 5.82 -3.85 -9.80
CA VAL A 92 6.34 -3.71 -8.44
C VAL A 92 7.65 -4.47 -8.32
N ASN A 93 8.67 -3.81 -7.77
CA ASN A 93 9.94 -4.45 -7.47
C ASN A 93 9.93 -5.08 -6.07
N ARG A 94 9.90 -6.41 -5.99
CA ARG A 94 9.93 -7.16 -4.72
C ARG A 94 11.17 -6.85 -3.87
N LYS A 95 12.31 -6.53 -4.51
CA LYS A 95 13.55 -6.16 -3.81
C LYS A 95 13.49 -4.76 -3.19
N ASN A 96 12.72 -3.84 -3.78
CA ASN A 96 12.56 -2.49 -3.29
C ASN A 96 11.17 -1.93 -3.69
N PRO A 97 10.15 -2.08 -2.81
CA PRO A 97 8.78 -1.63 -3.06
C PRO A 97 8.62 -0.12 -3.31
N LEU A 98 9.64 0.69 -2.96
CA LEU A 98 9.66 2.14 -3.19
C LEU A 98 10.10 2.51 -4.61
N ARG A 99 10.59 1.54 -5.38
CA ARG A 99 11.11 1.74 -6.73
C ARG A 99 10.31 0.93 -7.74
N PRO A 100 9.08 1.33 -8.07
CA PRO A 100 8.24 0.62 -9.03
C PRO A 100 8.75 0.73 -10.47
N ILE A 101 8.17 -0.08 -11.35
CA ILE A 101 8.31 0.04 -12.80
C ILE A 101 7.18 0.95 -13.29
N LEU A 102 7.53 2.01 -14.01
CA LEU A 102 6.61 3.03 -14.48
C LEU A 102 6.50 2.99 -16.01
N ARG A 103 5.29 3.26 -16.52
CA ARG A 103 5.09 3.67 -17.90
C ARG A 103 4.86 5.18 -17.93
N ILE A 104 5.79 5.92 -18.50
CA ILE A 104 5.74 7.38 -18.63
C ILE A 104 4.74 7.76 -19.73
N GLU A 105 4.19 8.97 -19.67
CA GLU A 105 3.27 9.51 -20.70
C GLU A 105 3.87 9.48 -22.13
N SER A 106 5.19 9.52 -22.27
CA SER A 106 5.90 9.36 -23.56
C SER A 106 5.78 7.95 -24.17
N GLY A 107 5.25 6.98 -23.43
CA GLY A 107 5.18 5.56 -23.81
C GLY A 107 6.38 4.72 -23.37
N GLU A 108 7.44 5.35 -22.86
CA GLU A 108 8.62 4.67 -22.32
C GLU A 108 8.30 3.92 -21.02
N THR A 109 8.85 2.71 -20.86
CA THR A 109 8.80 1.97 -19.60
C THR A 109 10.14 2.11 -18.87
N ILE A 110 10.11 2.59 -17.63
CA ILE A 110 11.28 2.86 -16.81
C ILE A 110 11.21 2.00 -15.55
N ASP A 111 12.27 1.24 -15.28
CA ASP A 111 12.48 0.58 -14.00
C ASP A 111 13.27 1.47 -13.05
N LEU A 112 12.61 2.02 -12.03
CA LEU A 112 13.26 2.89 -11.05
C LEU A 112 14.33 2.17 -10.21
N LEU A 113 14.34 0.83 -10.19
CA LEU A 113 15.39 0.08 -9.51
C LEU A 113 16.76 0.32 -10.16
N GLY A 114 16.82 0.43 -11.49
CA GLY A 114 18.04 0.74 -12.24
C GLY A 114 18.40 2.23 -12.24
N GLU A 115 17.39 3.09 -12.24
CA GLU A 115 17.56 4.55 -12.35
C GLU A 115 17.79 5.23 -10.99
N LYS A 116 19.06 5.37 -10.58
CA LYS A 116 19.42 5.97 -9.27
C LYS A 116 19.02 7.44 -9.11
N GLY A 117 18.93 8.20 -10.21
CA GLY A 117 18.59 9.63 -10.20
C GLY A 117 17.09 9.92 -10.15
N LEU A 118 16.24 8.91 -10.37
CA LEU A 118 14.79 9.08 -10.45
C LEU A 118 14.11 8.56 -9.18
N ARG A 119 13.14 9.33 -8.68
CA ARG A 119 12.30 8.95 -7.55
C ARG A 119 10.91 9.55 -7.68
N VAL A 120 9.94 8.85 -7.11
CA VAL A 120 8.58 9.38 -6.95
C VAL A 120 8.61 10.55 -5.96
N VAL A 121 8.04 11.69 -6.37
CA VAL A 121 7.90 12.90 -5.54
C VAL A 121 6.48 13.06 -5.05
N SER A 122 5.50 12.77 -5.89
CA SER A 122 4.09 12.83 -5.51
C SER A 122 3.25 11.79 -6.23
N VAL A 123 2.09 11.50 -5.65
CA VAL A 123 1.05 10.66 -6.24
C VAL A 123 -0.11 11.56 -6.63
N ILE A 124 -0.68 11.33 -7.81
CA ILE A 124 -1.87 12.02 -8.30
C ILE A 124 -3.09 11.17 -7.94
N GLU A 125 -4.02 11.74 -7.17
CA GLU A 125 -5.31 11.16 -6.80
C GLU A 125 -6.45 11.68 -7.67
#